data_AF-A0A1V6CZW5-F1
#
_entry.id   AF-A0A1V6CZW5-F1
#
_cell.length_a   1.000
_cell.length_b   1.000
_cell.length_c   1.000
_cell.angle_alpha   90.00
_cell.angle_beta   90.00
_cell.angle_gamma   90.00
#
_symmetry.space_group_name_H-M   'P 1'
#
loop_
_entity.id
_entity.type
_entity.pdbx_description
1 polymer ?
#
loop_
_entity_poly.entity_id
_entity_poly.type
_entity_poly.pdbx_seq_one_letter_code
_entity_poly.pdbx_strand_id
1 'polypeptide(L)'
;MRQIGLMEQAAEAVVFMVKQLRNGTHIEKISEAQSRLQWAEGEADKVMLEQLKELYHGPYDAKEFVILQDLLEMVEKVVDRCRDAGNVVVQIVLKYS
;
A
#
# COMPACT_ATOMS: atom_id res chain seq x y z
N MET A 1 4.30 -2.41 -14.34
CA MET A 1 2.83 -2.51 -14.14
C MET A 1 2.42 -3.23 -12.85
N ARG A 2 3.18 -4.21 -12.32
CA ARG A 2 2.83 -4.94 -11.07
C ARG A 2 2.63 -4.03 -9.84
N GLN A 3 3.50 -3.04 -9.66
CA GLN A 3 3.42 -2.10 -8.53
C GLN A 3 2.12 -1.28 -8.51
N ILE A 4 1.65 -0.84 -9.69
CA ILE A 4 0.37 -0.11 -9.84
C ILE A 4 -0.81 -0.99 -9.42
N GLY A 5 -0.80 -2.27 -9.79
CA GLY A 5 -1.85 -3.21 -9.38
C GLY A 5 -1.90 -3.41 -7.87
N LEU A 6 -0.75 -3.39 -7.18
CA LEU A 6 -0.69 -3.47 -5.72
C LEU A 6 -1.20 -2.18 -5.07
N MET A 7 -0.91 -1.01 -5.64
CA MET A 7 -1.49 0.27 -5.20
C MET A 7 -3.02 0.27 -5.32
N GLU A 8 -3.55 -0.19 -6.45
CA GLU A 8 -5.00 -0.24 -6.68
C GLU A 8 -5.67 -1.16 -5.66
N GLN A 9 -5.12 -2.35 -5.44
CA GLN A 9 -5.61 -3.28 -4.42
C GLN A 9 -5.59 -2.68 -3.01
N ALA A 10 -4.51 -1.96 -2.65
CA ALA A 10 -4.40 -1.29 -1.37
C ALA A 10 -5.46 -0.18 -1.21
N ALA A 11 -5.66 0.64 -2.24
CA ALA A 11 -6.66 1.70 -2.23
C ALA A 11 -8.09 1.14 -2.14
N GLU A 12 -8.40 0.08 -2.90
CA GLU A 12 -9.69 -0.60 -2.86
C GLU A 12 -9.98 -1.20 -1.48
N ALA A 13 -8.98 -1.81 -0.83
CA ALA A 13 -9.10 -2.34 0.52
C ALA A 13 -9.47 -1.25 1.52
N VAL A 14 -8.80 -0.10 1.47
CA VAL A 14 -9.14 1.05 2.34
C VAL A 14 -10.56 1.56 2.08
N VAL A 15 -10.95 1.71 0.82
CA VAL A 15 -12.33 2.12 0.46
C VAL A 15 -13.35 1.13 1.01
N PHE A 16 -13.09 -0.17 0.90
CA PHE A 16 -13.94 -1.20 1.46
C PHE A 16 -14.04 -1.09 2.98
N MET A 17 -12.91 -0.98 3.68
CA MET A 17 -12.84 -0.86 5.14
C MET A 17 -13.63 0.36 5.66
N VAL A 18 -13.46 1.53 5.02
CA VAL A 18 -14.20 2.75 5.36
C VAL A 18 -15.71 2.58 5.13
N LYS A 19 -16.12 1.90 4.06
CA LYS A 19 -17.54 1.62 3.82
C LYS A 19 -18.14 0.70 4.90
N GLN A 20 -17.38 -0.24 5.44
CA GLN A 20 -17.86 -1.12 6.51
C GLN A 20 -18.20 -0.33 7.78
N LEU A 21 -17.50 0.78 8.08
CA LEU A 21 -17.77 1.61 9.26
C LEU A 21 -19.22 2.14 9.33
N ARG A 22 -19.92 2.29 8.18
CA ARG A 22 -21.31 2.79 8.13
C ARG A 22 -22.36 1.73 8.47
N ASN A 23 -22.04 0.45 8.31
CA ASN A 23 -23.01 -0.66 8.39
C ASN A 23 -22.92 -1.45 9.72
N GLY A 24 -22.15 -0.94 10.70
CA GLY A 24 -21.85 -1.62 11.95
C GLY A 24 -20.44 -2.25 11.97
N THR A 25 -19.94 -2.55 13.17
CA THR A 25 -18.58 -3.05 13.42
C THR A 25 -18.45 -4.55 13.08
N HIS A 26 -18.40 -4.87 11.78
CA HIS A 26 -18.05 -6.23 11.32
C HIS A 26 -16.53 -6.44 11.36
N ILE A 27 -16.01 -6.70 12.56
CA ILE A 27 -14.57 -6.83 12.82
C ILE A 27 -13.90 -7.89 11.92
N GLU A 28 -14.58 -8.98 11.61
CA GLU A 28 -14.05 -10.06 10.75
C GLU A 28 -13.74 -9.56 9.33
N LYS A 29 -14.69 -8.87 8.70
CA LYS A 29 -14.52 -8.33 7.33
C LYS A 29 -13.42 -7.28 7.27
N ILE A 30 -13.33 -6.45 8.31
CA ILE A 30 -12.30 -5.40 8.39
C ILE A 30 -10.92 -6.03 8.64
N SER A 31 -10.85 -7.08 9.46
CA SER A 31 -9.61 -7.82 9.72
C SER A 31 -9.13 -8.54 8.45
N GLU A 32 -10.03 -9.16 7.69
CA GLU A 32 -9.70 -9.79 6.42
C GLU A 32 -9.17 -8.78 5.40
N ALA A 33 -9.85 -7.63 5.26
CA ALA A 33 -9.39 -6.55 4.39
C ALA A 33 -8.04 -5.98 4.84
N GLN A 34 -7.82 -5.85 6.15
CA GLN A 34 -6.54 -5.43 6.72
C GLN A 34 -5.42 -6.43 6.41
N SER A 35 -5.67 -7.74 6.51
CA SER A 35 -4.68 -8.76 6.15
C SER A 35 -4.30 -8.70 4.67
N ARG A 36 -5.27 -8.46 3.78
CA ARG A 36 -5.00 -8.25 2.35
C ARG A 36 -4.18 -7.01 2.08
N LEU A 37 -4.47 -5.92 2.80
CA LEU A 37 -3.73 -4.66 2.69
C LEU A 37 -2.27 -4.82 3.13
N GLN A 38 -2.03 -5.51 4.24
CA GLN A 38 -0.68 -5.86 4.71
C GLN A 38 0.08 -6.75 3.73
N TRP A 39 -0.60 -7.74 3.13
CA TRP A 39 0.02 -8.57 2.10
C TRP A 39 0.39 -7.76 0.85
N ALA A 40 -0.47 -6.85 0.41
CA ALA A 40 -0.22 -6.00 -0.75
C ALA A 40 0.96 -5.05 -0.53
N GLU A 41 1.11 -4.49 0.68
CA GLU A 41 2.26 -3.68 1.07
C GLU A 41 3.56 -4.48 1.03
N GLY A 42 3.59 -5.66 1.67
CA GLY A 42 4.79 -6.51 1.65
C GLY A 42 5.19 -6.97 0.25
N GLU A 43 4.24 -7.14 -0.68
CA GLU A 43 4.55 -7.41 -2.09
C GLU A 43 5.02 -6.15 -2.84
N ALA A 44 4.49 -4.97 -2.49
CA ALA A 44 4.87 -3.71 -3.12
C ALA A 44 6.31 -3.33 -2.75
N ASP A 45 6.70 -3.53 -1.49
CA ASP A 45 8.05 -3.30 -0.99
C ASP A 45 9.08 -4.20 -1.68
N LYS A 46 8.76 -5.49 -1.87
CA LYS A 46 9.63 -6.42 -2.60
C LYS A 46 9.84 -5.96 -4.04
N VAL A 47 8.77 -5.59 -4.74
CA VAL A 47 8.83 -5.09 -6.12
C VAL A 47 9.63 -3.81 -6.19
N MET A 48 9.45 -2.88 -5.23
CA MET A 48 10.22 -1.64 -5.17
C MET A 48 11.71 -1.92 -4.98
N LEU A 49 12.08 -2.79 -4.04
CA LEU A 49 13.48 -3.17 -3.80
C LEU A 49 14.13 -3.81 -5.04
N GLU A 50 13.40 -4.64 -5.77
CA GLU A 50 13.86 -5.23 -7.04
C GLU A 50 14.10 -4.14 -8.10
N GLN A 51 13.12 -3.25 -8.31
CA GLN A 51 13.22 -2.16 -9.28
C GLN A 51 14.34 -1.17 -8.93
N LEU A 52 14.53 -0.88 -7.64
CA LEU A 52 15.59 -0.01 -7.18
C LEU A 52 16.97 -0.66 -7.46
N LYS A 53 17.14 -1.95 -7.19
CA LYS A 53 18.38 -2.68 -7.54
C LYS A 53 18.65 -2.63 -9.04
N GLU A 54 17.64 -2.83 -9.88
CA GLU A 54 17.79 -2.70 -11.33
C GLU A 54 18.18 -1.27 -11.74
N LEU A 55 17.58 -0.26 -11.11
CA LEU A 55 17.91 1.15 -11.33
C LEU A 55 19.38 1.45 -11.02
N TYR A 56 19.90 0.94 -9.89
CA TYR A 56 21.31 1.13 -9.49
C TYR A 56 22.33 0.46 -10.42
N HIS A 57 21.98 -0.64 -11.09
CA HIS A 57 22.86 -1.34 -12.03
C HIS A 57 22.59 -0.96 -13.49
N GLY A 58 21.57 -0.13 -13.74
CA GLY A 58 21.14 0.27 -15.07
C GLY A 58 22.02 1.34 -15.70
N PRO A 59 21.92 1.54 -17.02
CA PRO A 59 22.72 2.52 -17.76
C PRO A 59 22.12 3.93 -17.69
N TYR A 60 21.73 4.40 -16.50
CA TYR A 60 21.10 5.71 -16.32
C TYR A 60 22.12 6.77 -15.94
N ASP A 61 21.97 7.98 -16.48
CA ASP A 61 22.75 9.11 -15.98
C ASP A 61 22.25 9.58 -14.60
N ALA A 62 23.02 10.46 -13.94
CA ALA A 62 22.70 10.91 -12.59
C ALA A 62 21.33 11.60 -12.49
N LYS A 63 20.90 12.31 -13.55
CA LYS A 63 19.62 13.03 -13.54
C LYS A 63 18.45 12.06 -13.72
N GLU A 64 18.58 11.13 -14.67
CA GLU A 64 17.60 10.06 -14.91
C GLU A 64 17.44 9.19 -13.67
N PHE A 65 18.55 8.81 -13.04
CA PHE A 65 18.57 8.02 -11.82
C PHE A 65 17.75 8.68 -10.70
N VAL A 66 17.99 9.96 -10.41
CA VAL A 66 17.26 10.69 -9.36
C VAL A 66 15.76 10.76 -9.66
N ILE A 67 15.38 11.05 -10.89
CA ILE A 67 13.95 11.14 -11.27
C ILE A 67 13.26 9.78 -11.11
N LEU A 68 13.91 8.70 -11.53
CA LEU A 68 13.35 7.35 -11.43
C LEU A 68 13.29 6.86 -9.98
N GLN A 69 14.32 7.16 -9.18
CA GLN A 69 14.32 6.84 -7.76
C GLN A 69 13.17 7.57 -7.04
N ASP A 70 13.04 8.88 -7.22
CA ASP A 70 11.97 9.69 -6.61
C ASP A 70 10.57 9.15 -6.99
N LEU A 71 10.41 8.70 -8.24
CA LEU A 71 9.16 8.10 -8.70
C LEU A 71 8.87 6.76 -7.99
N LEU A 72 9.86 5.87 -7.89
CA LEU A 72 9.70 4.58 -7.20
C LEU A 72 9.38 4.76 -5.72
N GLU A 73 10.05 5.70 -5.05
CA GLU A 73 9.77 6.08 -3.66
C GLU A 73 8.36 6.69 -3.50
N MET A 74 7.90 7.51 -4.47
CA MET A 74 6.56 8.06 -4.42
C MET A 74 5.49 6.98 -4.52
N VAL A 75 5.72 5.95 -5.33
CA VAL A 75 4.79 4.83 -5.48
C VAL A 75 4.68 4.03 -4.20
N GLU A 76 5.81 3.71 -3.55
CA GLU A 76 5.81 3.01 -2.26
C GLU A 76 5.02 3.80 -1.20
N LYS A 77 5.25 5.11 -1.09
CA LYS A 77 4.54 5.99 -0.14
C LYS A 77 3.02 5.94 -0.28
N VAL A 78 2.48 5.66 -1.46
CA VAL A 78 1.02 5.54 -1.66
C VAL A 78 0.48 4.28 -1.00
N VAL A 79 1.15 3.14 -1.17
CA VAL A 79 0.75 1.86 -0.55
C VAL A 79 0.88 1.97 0.97
N ASP A 80 1.96 2.59 1.43
CA ASP A 80 2.25 2.86 2.82
C ASP A 80 1.16 3.72 3.49
N ARG A 81 0.69 4.76 2.77
CA ARG A 81 -0.43 5.59 3.22
C ARG A 81 -1.74 4.82 3.31
N CYS A 82 -1.98 3.87 2.40
CA CYS A 82 -3.16 3.01 2.46
C CYS A 82 -3.12 2.14 3.71
N ARG A 83 -1.98 1.51 4.01
CA ARG A 83 -1.75 0.73 5.24
C ARG A 83 -2.04 1.56 6.49
N ASP A 84 -1.50 2.78 6.57
CA ASP A 84 -1.75 3.67 7.71
C ASP A 84 -3.24 3.98 7.91
N ALA A 85 -3.95 4.25 6.81
CA ALA A 85 -5.39 4.49 6.86
C ALA A 85 -6.16 3.23 7.33
N GLY A 86 -5.79 2.05 6.82
CA GLY A 86 -6.36 0.77 7.27
C GLY A 86 -6.16 0.52 8.76
N ASN A 87 -4.95 0.79 9.28
CA ASN A 87 -4.64 0.69 10.71
C ASN A 87 -5.55 1.59 11.56
N VAL A 88 -5.81 2.84 11.11
CA VAL A 88 -6.74 3.75 11.79
C VAL A 88 -8.17 3.20 11.79
N VAL A 89 -8.63 2.63 10.67
CA VAL A 89 -9.97 2.02 10.59
C VAL A 89 -10.09 0.85 11.58
N VAL A 90 -9.09 -0.03 11.65
CA VAL A 90 -9.06 -1.13 12.63
C VAL A 90 -9.11 -0.60 14.06
N GLN A 91 -8.34 0.45 14.38
CA GLN A 91 -8.37 1.06 15.70
C GLN A 91 -9.74 1.64 16.07
N ILE A 92 -10.44 2.26 15.12
CA ILE A 92 -11.81 2.75 15.33
C ILE A 92 -12.72 1.56 15.68
N VAL A 93 -12.68 0.50 14.88
CA VAL A 93 -13.52 -0.70 15.07
C VAL A 93 -13.28 -1.32 16.45
N LEU A 94 -12.01 -1.46 16.87
CA LEU A 94 -11.66 -2.03 18.17
C LEU A 94 -12.13 -1.17 19.35
N LYS A 95 -12.20 0.15 19.19
CA LYS A 95 -12.66 1.08 20.26
C LYS A 95 -14.18 1.13 20.41
N TYR A 96 -14.92 0.82 19.35
CA TYR A 96 -16.39 0.92 19.31
C TYR A 96 -17.07 -0.44 19.04
N SER A 97 -16.33 -1.54 19.23
CA SER A 97 -16.90 -2.90 19.33
C SER A 97 -17.32 -3.21 20.76
#